data_AF-A0A346XSU4-F1
#
_entry.id   AF-A0A346XSU4-F1
#
_cell.length_a   1.000
_cell.length_b   1.000
_cell.length_c   1.000
_cell.angle_alpha   90.00
_cell.angle_beta   90.00
_cell.angle_gamma   90.00
#
_symmetry.space_group_name_H-M   'P 1'
#
loop_
_entity.id
_entity.type
_entity.pdbx_description
1 polymer ?
#
loop_
_entity_poly.entity_id
_entity_poly.type
_entity_poly.pdbx_seq_one_letter_code
_entity_poly.pdbx_strand_id
1 'polypeptide(L)'
;MHGLDEEQQQALADRVGAMLSWEALAAHARAADLVDANQNLLWESRILTDIRPVFTEGNEPKATHGLVLHSLQLTYWNGAQLTELFVTLDRDELQRLAKVIERAQKKEIQAEELMKKADLPRVGTDVGVDDEGA
;
A
#
# COMPACT_ATOMS: atom_id res chain seq x y z
N MET A 1 -15.23 -38.20 -12.21
CA MET A 1 -15.63 -36.90 -11.63
C MET A 1 -16.68 -37.22 -10.56
N HIS A 2 -16.25 -37.45 -9.31
CA HIS A 2 -17.19 -37.72 -8.22
C HIS A 2 -17.78 -36.38 -7.78
N GLY A 3 -19.06 -36.15 -8.08
CA GLY A 3 -19.83 -35.05 -7.50
C GLY A 3 -20.12 -35.34 -6.03
N LEU A 4 -20.24 -34.29 -5.23
CA LEU A 4 -20.70 -34.38 -3.85
C LEU A 4 -22.13 -34.95 -3.84
N ASP A 5 -22.43 -35.84 -2.90
CA ASP A 5 -23.80 -36.26 -2.65
C ASP A 5 -24.60 -35.16 -1.93
N GLU A 6 -25.94 -35.30 -1.88
CA GLU A 6 -26.83 -34.29 -1.30
C GLU A 6 -26.53 -34.04 0.19
N GLU A 7 -26.09 -35.06 0.92
CA GLU A 7 -25.75 -34.96 2.34
C GLU A 7 -24.44 -34.17 2.55
N GLN A 8 -23.43 -34.43 1.73
CA GLN A 8 -22.17 -33.69 1.70
C GLN A 8 -22.38 -32.23 1.26
N GLN A 9 -23.27 -32.00 0.28
CA GLN A 9 -23.59 -30.65 -0.17
C GLN A 9 -24.28 -29.84 0.94
N GLN A 10 -25.21 -30.46 1.67
CA GLN A 10 -25.88 -29.82 2.79
C GLN A 10 -24.92 -29.54 3.96
N ALA A 11 -24.09 -30.53 4.32
CA ALA A 11 -23.09 -30.36 5.39
C ALA A 11 -22.06 -29.26 5.05
N LEU A 12 -21.68 -29.13 3.77
CA LEU A 12 -20.81 -28.04 3.30
C LEU A 12 -21.52 -26.69 3.41
N ALA A 13 -22.78 -26.60 2.96
CA ALA A 13 -23.56 -25.38 3.04
C ALA A 13 -23.71 -24.89 4.49
N ASP A 14 -23.99 -25.79 5.42
CA ASP A 14 -24.14 -25.48 6.85
C ASP A 14 -22.81 -25.00 7.46
N ARG A 15 -21.69 -25.65 7.11
CA ARG A 15 -20.36 -25.25 7.57
C ARG A 15 -19.94 -23.89 7.02
N VAL A 16 -20.14 -23.65 5.73
CA VAL A 16 -19.85 -22.37 5.09
C VAL A 16 -20.74 -21.28 5.68
N GLY A 17 -22.04 -21.53 5.88
CA GLY A 17 -22.94 -20.58 6.53
C GLY A 17 -22.54 -20.26 7.97
N ALA A 18 -22.07 -21.25 8.73
CA ALA A 18 -21.55 -21.05 10.08
C ALA A 18 -20.25 -20.23 10.08
N MET A 19 -19.36 -20.44 9.10
CA MET A 19 -18.13 -19.65 8.95
C MET A 19 -18.41 -18.21 8.50
N LEU A 20 -19.35 -18.02 7.58
CA LEU A 20 -19.75 -16.71 7.06
C LEU A 20 -20.47 -15.84 8.12
N SER A 21 -21.08 -16.47 9.11
CA SER A 21 -21.74 -15.77 10.23
C SER A 21 -20.82 -15.41 11.39
N TRP A 22 -19.50 -15.69 11.28
CA TRP A 22 -18.54 -15.23 12.26
C TRP A 22 -18.41 -13.71 12.24
N GLU A 23 -18.55 -13.11 13.42
CA GLU A 23 -18.43 -11.66 13.64
C GLU A 23 -17.07 -11.13 13.18
N ALA A 24 -16.01 -11.94 13.33
CA ALA A 24 -14.68 -11.62 12.81
C ALA A 24 -14.69 -11.43 11.28
N LEU A 25 -15.38 -12.29 10.53
CA LEU A 25 -15.47 -12.15 9.07
C LEU A 25 -16.27 -10.92 8.67
N ALA A 26 -17.38 -10.65 9.37
CA ALA A 26 -18.18 -9.45 9.14
C ALA A 26 -17.39 -8.16 9.45
N ALA A 27 -16.55 -8.18 10.49
CA ALA A 27 -15.66 -7.08 10.82
C ALA A 27 -14.57 -6.87 9.75
N HIS A 28 -14.00 -7.96 9.21
CA HIS A 28 -13.04 -7.89 8.09
C HIS A 28 -13.69 -7.34 6.82
N ALA A 29 -14.89 -7.79 6.46
CA ALA A 29 -15.62 -7.28 5.30
C ALA A 29 -15.89 -5.77 5.42
N ARG A 30 -16.34 -5.31 6.59
CA ARG A 30 -16.56 -3.86 6.82
C ARG A 30 -15.26 -3.06 6.79
N ALA A 31 -14.17 -3.62 7.29
CA ALA A 31 -12.87 -2.96 7.22
C ALA A 31 -12.37 -2.88 5.78
N ALA A 32 -12.56 -3.95 4.99
CA ALA A 32 -12.25 -3.96 3.56
C ALA A 32 -13.05 -2.89 2.80
N ASP A 33 -14.36 -2.78 3.06
CA ASP A 33 -15.19 -1.70 2.48
C ASP A 33 -14.65 -0.30 2.82
N LEU A 34 -14.15 -0.09 4.05
CA LEU A 34 -13.56 1.18 4.47
C LEU A 34 -12.22 1.46 3.79
N VAL A 35 -11.43 0.41 3.53
CA VAL A 35 -10.16 0.50 2.79
C VAL A 35 -10.43 0.81 1.33
N ASP A 36 -11.38 0.12 0.70
CA ASP A 36 -11.75 0.31 -0.71
C ASP A 36 -12.44 1.67 -0.93
N ALA A 37 -13.16 2.18 0.07
CA ALA A 37 -13.68 3.55 0.05
C ALA A 37 -12.55 4.59 0.02
N ASN A 38 -11.34 4.23 0.44
CA ASN A 38 -10.16 5.05 0.30
C ASN A 38 -9.64 4.94 -1.13
N GLN A 39 -9.84 6.01 -1.90
CA GLN A 39 -9.83 5.97 -3.38
C GLN A 39 -8.52 5.53 -4.03
N ASN A 40 -7.38 5.52 -3.31
CA ASN A 40 -6.06 5.27 -3.89
C ASN A 40 -5.28 4.26 -3.05
N LEU A 41 -5.27 2.98 -3.47
CA LEU A 41 -4.55 1.90 -2.80
C LEU A 41 -3.15 1.75 -3.40
N LEU A 42 -2.11 1.97 -2.59
CA LEU A 42 -0.72 1.84 -3.05
C LEU A 42 -0.43 0.41 -3.49
N TRP A 43 0.12 0.26 -4.70
CA TRP A 43 0.54 -1.02 -5.27
C TRP A 43 2.06 -1.16 -5.24
N GLU A 44 2.78 -0.14 -5.69
CA GLU A 44 4.25 -0.15 -5.72
C GLU A 44 4.77 1.27 -5.45
N SER A 45 5.94 1.36 -4.83
CA SER A 45 6.68 2.63 -4.74
C SER A 45 8.17 2.41 -4.99
N ARG A 46 8.79 3.32 -5.74
CA ARG A 46 10.24 3.31 -5.97
C ARG A 46 10.80 4.72 -6.10
N ILE A 47 12.07 4.89 -5.75
CA ILE A 47 12.81 6.15 -5.92
C ILE A 47 13.92 5.94 -6.94
N LEU A 48 13.90 6.72 -8.02
CA LEU A 48 14.94 6.75 -9.03
C LEU A 48 15.84 7.97 -8.77
N THR A 49 17.15 7.77 -8.73
CA THR A 49 18.11 8.88 -8.54
C THR A 49 18.91 9.08 -9.82
N ASP A 50 18.94 10.31 -10.31
CA ASP A 50 19.61 10.69 -11.56
C ASP A 50 20.50 11.92 -11.35
N ILE A 51 21.58 12.03 -12.14
CA ILE A 51 22.49 13.17 -12.16
C ILE A 51 22.37 13.85 -13.52
N ARG A 52 21.79 15.05 -13.56
CA ARG A 52 21.61 15.85 -14.77
C ARG A 52 22.68 16.93 -14.90
N PRO A 53 23.60 16.82 -15.87
CA PRO A 53 24.56 17.89 -16.13
C PRO A 53 23.88 19.13 -16.70
N VAL A 54 24.31 20.30 -16.24
CA VAL A 54 23.92 21.62 -16.74
C VAL A 54 25.02 22.13 -17.67
N PHE A 55 24.65 22.42 -18.91
CA PHE A 55 25.61 22.83 -19.95
C PHE A 55 25.61 24.34 -20.17
N THR A 56 26.74 24.89 -20.59
CA THR A 56 26.82 26.27 -21.10
C THR A 56 26.05 26.42 -22.42
N GLU A 57 25.49 27.61 -22.65
CA GLU A 57 24.96 27.99 -23.97
C GLU A 57 26.13 28.24 -24.96
N GLY A 58 25.98 27.80 -26.22
CA GLY A 58 26.97 28.02 -27.28
C GLY A 58 27.16 26.82 -28.22
N ASN A 59 28.03 26.97 -29.22
CA ASN A 59 28.29 25.95 -30.25
C ASN A 59 29.07 24.73 -29.71
N GLU A 60 29.76 24.87 -28.58
CA GLU A 60 30.46 23.79 -27.88
C GLU A 60 30.00 23.74 -26.40
N PRO A 61 28.86 23.11 -26.10
CA PRO A 61 28.32 23.05 -24.75
C PRO A 61 29.24 22.25 -23.82
N LYS A 62 29.64 22.85 -22.69
CA LYS A 62 30.45 22.21 -21.64
C LYS A 62 29.61 22.05 -20.37
N ALA A 63 29.69 20.89 -19.73
CA ALA A 63 29.05 20.68 -18.44
C ALA A 63 29.72 21.57 -17.38
N THR A 64 28.93 22.41 -16.71
CA THR A 64 29.43 23.34 -15.68
C THR A 64 29.02 22.91 -14.28
N HIS A 65 27.84 22.31 -14.16
CA HIS A 65 27.27 21.85 -12.89
C HIS A 65 26.56 20.52 -13.09
N GLY A 66 26.30 19.81 -12.01
CA GLY A 66 25.44 18.62 -11.98
C GLY A 66 24.32 18.82 -10.98
N LEU A 67 23.09 18.49 -11.38
CA LEU A 67 21.93 18.47 -10.51
C LEU A 67 21.61 17.03 -10.16
N VAL A 68 21.55 16.70 -8.87
CA VAL A 68 21.04 15.41 -8.41
C VAL A 68 19.54 15.53 -8.20
N LEU A 69 18.76 14.68 -8.87
CA LEU A 69 17.31 14.64 -8.75
C LEU A 69 16.88 13.25 -8.26
N HIS A 70 15.89 13.22 -7.38
CA HIS A 70 15.20 12.00 -6.98
C HIS A 70 13.79 12.03 -7.55
N SER A 71 13.36 10.97 -8.23
CA SER A 71 11.98 10.83 -8.72
C SER A 71 11.31 9.71 -7.94
N LEU A 72 10.36 10.07 -7.07
CA LEU A 72 9.45 9.13 -6.43
C LEU A 72 8.36 8.75 -7.43
N GLN A 73 8.29 7.46 -7.74
CA GLN A 73 7.20 6.86 -8.50
C GLN A 73 6.29 6.11 -7.52
N LEU A 74 5.00 6.42 -7.57
CA LEU A 74 3.94 5.72 -6.86
C LEU A 74 3.00 5.10 -7.89
N THR A 75 2.82 3.79 -7.81
CA THR A 75 1.80 3.06 -8.56
C THR A 75 0.68 2.72 -7.60
N TYR A 76 -0.56 3.05 -7.92
CA TYR A 76 -1.71 2.82 -7.05
C TYR A 76 -2.98 2.50 -7.84
N TRP A 77 -3.89 1.74 -7.24
CA TRP A 77 -5.23 1.49 -7.76
C TRP A 77 -6.14 2.67 -7.43
N ASN A 78 -6.79 3.23 -8.45
CA ASN A 78 -7.91 4.15 -8.32
C ASN A 78 -9.16 3.47 -8.86
N GLY A 79 -9.95 2.89 -7.97
CA GLY A 79 -10.99 1.93 -8.35
C GLY A 79 -10.40 0.78 -9.17
N ALA A 80 -10.87 0.60 -10.41
CA ALA A 80 -10.40 -0.45 -11.30
C ALA A 80 -9.19 -0.06 -12.18
N GLN A 81 -8.60 1.11 -11.97
CA GLN A 81 -7.51 1.62 -12.80
C GLN A 81 -6.18 1.67 -12.04
N LEU A 82 -5.15 1.02 -12.58
CA LEU A 82 -3.77 1.19 -12.11
C LEU A 82 -3.22 2.52 -12.64
N THR A 83 -2.76 3.39 -11.73
CA THR A 83 -2.30 4.74 -12.03
C THR A 83 -0.90 4.96 -11.50
N GLU A 84 -0.07 5.66 -12.27
CA GLU A 84 1.27 6.08 -11.86
C GLU A 84 1.31 7.58 -11.55
N LEU A 85 2.01 7.95 -10.48
CA LEU A 85 2.32 9.32 -10.11
C LEU A 85 3.83 9.46 -9.93
N PHE A 86 4.40 10.50 -10.56
CA PHE A 86 5.80 10.83 -10.48
C PHE A 86 5.98 12.17 -9.77
N VAL A 87 6.81 12.19 -8.73
CA VAL A 87 7.14 13.39 -7.96
C VAL A 87 8.66 13.54 -7.92
N THR A 88 9.16 14.65 -8.44
CA THR A 88 10.58 15.01 -8.30
C THR A 88 10.81 15.65 -6.94
N LEU A 89 11.86 15.20 -6.26
CA LEU A 89 12.27 15.60 -4.93
C LEU A 89 13.75 15.96 -4.94
N ASP A 90 14.11 17.00 -4.20
CA ASP A 90 15.49 17.24 -3.80
C ASP A 90 15.86 16.46 -2.52
N ARG A 91 17.09 16.66 -2.05
CA ARG A 91 17.60 16.02 -0.82
C ARG A 91 16.75 16.35 0.41
N ASP A 92 16.38 17.61 0.58
CA ASP A 92 15.72 18.08 1.80
C ASP A 92 14.26 17.64 1.81
N GLU A 93 13.61 17.61 0.65
CA GLU A 93 12.29 17.05 0.44
C GLU A 93 12.24 15.56 0.72
N LEU A 94 13.22 14.80 0.24
CA LEU A 94 13.34 13.37 0.52
C LEU A 94 13.49 13.11 2.04
N GLN A 95 14.30 13.91 2.74
CA GLN A 95 14.43 13.82 4.19
C GLN A 95 13.13 14.19 4.92
N ARG A 96 12.40 15.20 4.45
CA ARG A 96 11.10 15.56 5.03
C ARG A 96 10.08 14.43 4.85
N LEU A 97 10.05 13.81 3.67
CA LEU A 97 9.17 12.67 3.40
C LEU A 97 9.48 11.48 4.32
N ALA A 98 10.77 11.12 4.46
CA ALA A 98 11.20 10.05 5.36
C ALA A 98 10.74 10.28 6.81
N LYS A 99 10.86 11.50 7.33
CA LYS A 99 10.40 11.85 8.68
C LYS A 99 8.89 11.75 8.84
N VAL A 100 8.12 12.11 7.81
CA VAL A 100 6.65 11.97 7.85
C VAL A 100 6.25 10.51 7.93
N ILE A 101 6.90 9.64 7.14
CA ILE A 101 6.68 8.19 7.15
C ILE A 101 7.04 7.60 8.52
N GLU A 102 8.23 7.92 9.05
CA GLU A 102 8.66 7.44 10.38
C GLU A 102 7.67 7.86 11.48
N ARG A 103 7.16 9.09 11.42
CA ARG A 103 6.15 9.56 12.38
C ARG A 103 4.85 8.79 12.26
N ALA A 104 4.43 8.40 11.06
CA ALA A 104 3.23 7.60 10.85
C ALA A 104 3.40 6.20 11.45
N GLN A 105 4.54 5.55 11.23
CA GLN A 105 4.86 4.24 11.82
C GLN A 105 4.86 4.29 13.35
N LYS A 106 5.47 5.32 13.96
CA LYS A 106 5.43 5.51 15.42
C LYS A 106 4.01 5.69 15.96
N LYS A 107 3.15 6.40 15.22
CA LYS A 107 1.74 6.57 15.59
C LYS A 107 0.96 5.26 15.48
N GLU A 108 1.25 4.43 14.48
CA GLU A 108 0.63 3.11 14.35
C GLU A 108 0.92 2.24 15.57
N ILE A 109 2.19 2.14 15.99
CA ILE A 109 2.58 1.39 17.21
C ILE A 109 1.79 1.90 18.43
N GLN A 110 1.67 3.21 18.61
CA GLN A 110 0.93 3.79 19.71
C GLN A 110 -0.59 3.54 19.60
N ALA A 111 -1.15 3.59 18.39
CA ALA A 111 -2.55 3.27 18.15
C ALA A 111 -2.84 1.79 18.46
N GLU A 112 -1.94 0.87 18.12
CA GLU A 112 -2.06 -0.54 18.48
C GLU A 112 -2.03 -0.77 19.99
N GLU A 113 -1.13 -0.09 20.70
CA GLU A 113 -1.10 -0.15 22.17
C GLU A 113 -2.40 0.38 22.79
N LEU A 114 -2.98 1.44 22.23
CA LEU A 114 -4.27 1.98 22.66
C LEU A 114 -5.42 1.02 22.37
N MET A 115 -5.45 0.40 21.18
CA MET A 115 -6.45 -0.60 20.82
C MET A 115 -6.38 -1.81 21.75
N LYS A 116 -5.17 -2.30 22.07
CA LYS A 116 -4.97 -3.38 23.06
C LYS A 116 -5.49 -3.01 24.44
N LYS A 117 -5.25 -1.79 24.92
CA LYS A 117 -5.75 -1.30 26.22
C LYS A 117 -7.28 -1.14 26.23
N ALA A 118 -7.87 -0.82 25.09
CA ALA A 118 -9.31 -0.66 24.93
C ALA A 118 -10.05 -1.96 24.60
N ASP A 119 -9.35 -3.10 24.56
CA ASP A 119 -9.88 -4.40 24.16
C ASP A 119 -10.54 -4.37 22.76
N LEU A 120 -9.96 -3.56 21.86
CA LEU A 120 -10.40 -3.45 20.48
C LEU A 120 -9.52 -4.35 19.59
N PRO A 121 -10.08 -5.44 19.04
CA PRO A 121 -9.33 -6.32 18.16
C PRO A 121 -8.97 -5.60 16.84
N ARG A 122 -7.70 -5.71 16.43
CA ARG A 122 -7.23 -5.20 15.14
C ARG A 122 -7.74 -6.10 14.02
N VAL A 123 -8.28 -5.48 12.99
CA VAL A 123 -8.56 -6.13 11.70
C VAL A 123 -7.35 -5.91 10.81
N GLY A 124 -6.79 -6.99 10.26
CA GLY A 124 -5.70 -6.91 9.29
C GLY A 124 -6.26 -6.41 7.96
N THR A 125 -5.88 -5.20 7.56
CA THR A 125 -6.11 -4.70 6.21
C THR A 125 -4.84 -4.95 5.42
N ASP A 126 -4.60 -6.20 5.07
CA ASP A 126 -3.48 -6.51 4.18
C ASP A 126 -3.90 -6.11 2.77
N VAL A 127 -3.56 -4.89 2.40
CA VAL A 127 -3.96 -4.28 1.14
C VAL A 127 -2.90 -4.64 0.10
N GLY A 128 -2.84 -5.93 -0.23
CA GLY A 128 -2.07 -6.48 -1.35
C GLY A 128 -0.57 -6.24 -1.31
N VAL A 129 0.16 -7.15 -0.66
CA VAL A 129 1.39 -7.69 -1.24
C VAL A 129 1.38 -9.18 -0.95
N ASP A 130 1.09 -9.99 -1.96
CA ASP A 130 1.53 -11.37 -1.97
C ASP A 130 3.06 -11.29 -1.90
N ASP A 131 3.62 -11.67 -0.75
CA ASP A 131 5.06 -11.71 -0.49
C ASP A 131 5.65 -12.90 -1.30
N GLU A 132 5.59 -12.83 -2.63
CA GLU A 132 6.47 -13.59 -3.51
C GLU A 132 7.83 -12.90 -3.50
N GLY A 133 8.52 -13.03 -2.36
CA GLY A 133 9.90 -12.64 -2.18
C GLY A 133 10.80 -13.38 -3.17
N ALA A 134 11.46 -12.58 -4.01
CA ALA A 134 12.59 -12.93 -4.86
C ALA A 134 13.84 -13.37 -4.06
#